data_AF-A0A6J1G5L3-F1
#
_entry.id   AF-A0A6J1G5L3-F1
#
_cell.length_a   1.000
_cell.length_b   1.000
_cell.length_c   1.000
_cell.angle_alpha   90.00
_cell.angle_beta   90.00
_cell.angle_gamma   90.00
#
_symmetry.space_group_name_H-M   'P 1'
#
loop_
_entity.id
_entity.type
_entity.pdbx_description
1 polymer ?
#
loop_
_entity_poly.entity_id
_entity_poly.type
_entity_poly.pdbx_seq_one_letter_code
_entity_poly.pdbx_strand_id
1 'polypeptide(L)'
;MEFPCSSNRAGASTELSVCSSPSSSYSFSLSEFDQPFTEQQLQAIEAIEAAYQATTAKRRRENEVLCVSPNSGRRLPRSISSLQSPHSSPLSPCRVTSKMRFPALKFGGRIVYSRTASEVDRASRELAKKINSMRKGMDQITIGFDIEWKPTFRRGVPPGKAAVMQLCLDHSQCHVMHIIHSGIPRSLQALLEDDTLNKAGVGIVNDAMKVFKDYNVSIKAVDEISNLANQKLAGVPKKWSLGSLTEALISKELPKPSKIRLGNWEVAVLSKEQLHYAATDAFASWYLHEILKGFPDPQAAADSEGDEEPICVMPQ
;
A
#
# COMPACT_ATOMS: atom_id res chain seq x y z
N MET A 1 36.08 -18.48 67.74
CA MET A 1 35.70 -19.62 68.59
C MET A 1 34.36 -20.11 68.06
N GLU A 2 34.39 -21.05 67.12
CA GLU A 2 34.28 -22.51 67.30
C GLU A 2 32.85 -22.98 66.98
N PHE A 3 32.75 -23.92 66.03
CA PHE A 3 31.57 -24.72 65.68
C PHE A 3 31.38 -25.87 66.69
N PRO A 4 30.24 -26.59 66.70
CA PRO A 4 30.12 -27.83 65.89
C PRO A 4 28.70 -28.01 65.27
N CYS A 5 28.49 -28.56 64.05
CA CYS A 5 28.41 -29.98 63.64
C CYS A 5 27.59 -30.87 64.61
N SER A 6 26.62 -31.72 64.25
CA SER A 6 26.42 -32.57 63.06
C SER A 6 24.98 -33.13 63.02
N SER A 7 24.49 -33.61 61.86
CA SER A 7 24.08 -35.01 61.64
C SER A 7 23.20 -35.18 60.38
N ASN A 8 23.60 -36.11 59.52
CA ASN A 8 22.88 -36.63 58.35
C ASN A 8 21.99 -37.81 58.75
N ARG A 9 20.77 -37.93 58.18
CA ARG A 9 20.28 -39.22 57.59
C ARG A 9 18.99 -39.09 56.77
N ALA A 10 19.12 -39.55 55.51
CA ALA A 10 18.26 -40.44 54.72
C ALA A 10 16.73 -40.26 54.68
N GLY A 11 16.23 -39.97 53.46
CA GLY A 11 15.42 -40.90 52.67
C GLY A 11 13.91 -40.96 52.94
N ALA A 12 13.12 -40.42 52.01
CA ALA A 12 11.87 -41.05 51.53
C ALA A 12 11.42 -40.33 50.25
N SER A 13 11.39 -41.10 49.15
CA SER A 13 10.83 -40.71 47.86
C SER A 13 9.30 -40.71 47.96
N THR A 14 8.66 -39.64 47.50
CA THR A 14 7.21 -39.60 47.25
C THR A 14 6.98 -39.42 45.76
N GLU A 15 6.39 -40.46 45.16
CA GLU A 15 5.98 -40.51 43.76
C GLU A 15 4.86 -39.49 43.49
N LEU A 16 5.05 -38.65 42.47
CA LEU A 16 4.00 -37.84 41.87
C LEU A 16 3.45 -38.59 40.64
N SER A 17 2.24 -39.10 40.79
CA SER A 17 1.43 -39.71 39.74
C SER A 17 1.13 -38.72 38.62
N VAL A 18 1.63 -39.01 37.42
CA VAL A 18 1.35 -38.28 36.18
C VAL A 18 0.05 -38.81 35.57
N CYS A 19 -1.02 -38.02 35.60
CA CYS A 19 -2.22 -38.30 34.82
C CYS A 19 -1.95 -38.02 33.34
N SER A 20 -1.97 -39.07 32.53
CA SER A 20 -1.88 -39.04 31.08
C SER A 20 -3.24 -38.70 30.46
N SER A 21 -3.27 -37.76 29.52
CA SER A 21 -4.41 -37.52 28.61
C SER A 21 -3.95 -37.71 27.16
N PRO A 22 -4.80 -38.27 26.27
CA PRO A 22 -4.35 -38.79 24.99
C PRO A 22 -4.11 -37.68 23.96
N SER A 23 -2.90 -37.65 23.40
CA SER A 23 -2.55 -36.89 22.21
C SER A 23 -3.22 -37.51 20.97
N SER A 24 -4.17 -36.82 20.34
CA SER A 24 -4.58 -37.16 18.97
C SER A 24 -3.55 -36.59 18.00
N SER A 25 -2.79 -37.49 17.37
CA SER A 25 -1.87 -37.15 16.31
C SER A 25 -2.66 -36.96 15.00
N TYR A 26 -3.06 -35.72 14.69
CA TYR A 26 -3.42 -35.36 13.33
C TYR A 26 -2.14 -35.03 12.55
N SER A 27 -1.66 -36.04 11.82
CA SER A 27 -0.69 -35.87 10.75
C SER A 27 -1.36 -35.10 9.60
N PHE A 28 -1.16 -33.79 9.52
CA PHE A 28 -1.61 -33.00 8.37
C PHE A 28 -0.53 -33.05 7.27
N SER A 29 -0.87 -33.71 6.16
CA SER A 29 -0.01 -33.83 4.98
C SER A 29 0.25 -32.45 4.35
N LEU A 30 1.53 -32.14 4.10
CA LEU A 30 2.04 -30.90 3.49
C LEU A 30 1.77 -30.78 1.97
N SER A 31 0.71 -31.41 1.46
CA SER A 31 0.47 -31.54 0.00
C SER A 31 -0.79 -30.84 -0.51
N GLU A 32 -1.53 -30.11 0.33
CA GLU A 32 -2.82 -29.51 -0.05
C GLU A 32 -2.71 -28.05 -0.57
N PHE A 33 -1.54 -27.41 -0.42
CA PHE A 33 -1.32 -26.02 -0.84
C PHE A 33 -0.89 -25.84 -2.30
N ASP A 34 -0.52 -26.91 -3.00
CA ASP A 34 -0.02 -26.90 -4.39
C ASP A 34 -1.06 -27.39 -5.42
N GLN A 35 -2.33 -27.54 -5.04
CA GLN A 35 -3.34 -27.93 -6.03
C GLN A 35 -3.68 -26.76 -6.96
N PRO A 36 -3.54 -26.93 -8.29
CA PRO A 36 -4.04 -25.94 -9.24
C PRO A 36 -5.56 -25.80 -9.10
N PHE A 37 -6.06 -24.58 -9.27
CA PHE A 37 -7.49 -24.30 -9.22
C PHE A 37 -8.26 -25.23 -10.17
N THR A 38 -9.40 -25.72 -9.72
CA THR A 38 -10.28 -26.53 -10.57
C THR A 38 -10.82 -25.69 -11.72
N GLU A 39 -11.19 -26.32 -12.82
CA GLU A 39 -11.74 -25.64 -14.00
C GLU A 39 -13.01 -24.83 -13.66
N GLN A 40 -13.81 -25.30 -12.70
CA GLN A 40 -14.94 -24.55 -12.16
C GLN A 40 -14.52 -23.28 -11.41
N GLN A 41 -13.43 -23.32 -10.64
CA GLN A 41 -12.90 -22.15 -9.93
C GLN A 41 -12.31 -21.13 -10.92
N LEU A 42 -11.64 -21.59 -11.98
CA LEU A 42 -11.13 -20.73 -13.04
C LEU A 42 -12.28 -20.05 -13.80
N GLN A 43 -13.33 -20.80 -14.17
CA GLN A 43 -14.52 -20.24 -14.82
C GLN A 43 -15.25 -19.23 -13.92
N ALA A 44 -15.30 -19.45 -12.61
CA ALA A 44 -15.89 -18.50 -11.68
C ALA A 44 -15.10 -17.18 -11.60
N ILE A 45 -13.77 -17.24 -11.63
CA ILE A 45 -12.91 -16.06 -11.65
C ILE A 45 -13.11 -15.28 -12.96
N GLU A 46 -13.10 -15.98 -14.10
CA GLU A 46 -13.28 -15.37 -15.43
C GLU A 46 -14.66 -14.70 -15.58
N ALA A 47 -15.72 -15.34 -15.05
CA ALA A 47 -17.07 -14.78 -15.06
C ALA A 47 -17.17 -13.47 -14.24
N ILE A 48 -16.42 -13.37 -13.14
CA ILE A 48 -16.37 -12.15 -12.31
C ILE A 48 -15.64 -11.03 -13.04
N GLU A 49 -14.51 -11.33 -13.69
CA GLU A 49 -13.76 -10.36 -14.48
C GLU A 49 -14.58 -9.85 -15.68
N ALA A 50 -15.30 -10.74 -16.37
CA ALA A 50 -16.19 -10.39 -17.46
C ALA A 50 -17.36 -9.50 -16.99
N ALA A 51 -17.98 -9.81 -15.84
CA ALA A 51 -19.04 -8.99 -15.26
C ALA A 51 -18.54 -7.59 -14.88
N TYR A 52 -17.33 -7.49 -14.32
CA TYR A 52 -16.71 -6.20 -14.00
C TYR A 52 -16.46 -5.38 -15.27
N GLN A 53 -15.89 -5.98 -16.31
CA GLN A 53 -15.68 -5.31 -17.59
C GLN A 53 -17.00 -4.85 -18.24
N ALA A 54 -18.05 -5.67 -18.19
CA ALA A 54 -19.38 -5.30 -18.70
C ALA A 54 -20.00 -4.10 -17.96
N THR A 55 -19.82 -4.00 -16.63
CA THR A 55 -20.30 -2.83 -15.86
C THR A 55 -19.54 -1.55 -16.20
N THR A 56 -18.24 -1.63 -16.48
CA THR A 56 -17.45 -0.48 -16.94
C THR A 56 -17.83 -0.03 -18.35
N ALA A 57 -18.17 -0.96 -19.24
CA ALA A 57 -18.67 -0.65 -20.58
C ALA A 57 -20.08 -0.01 -20.54
N LYS A 58 -20.96 -0.47 -19.63
CA LYS A 58 -22.30 0.10 -19.45
C LYS A 58 -22.27 1.54 -18.91
N ARG A 59 -21.38 1.83 -17.96
CA ARG A 59 -21.13 3.22 -17.49
C ARG A 59 -20.60 4.14 -18.60
N ARG A 60 -19.87 3.59 -19.56
CA ARG A 60 -19.38 4.36 -20.72
C ARG A 60 -20.48 4.67 -21.73
N ARG A 61 -21.46 3.77 -21.89
CA ARG A 61 -22.65 3.96 -22.76
C ARG A 61 -23.69 4.92 -22.17
N GLU A 62 -23.88 4.93 -20.86
CA GLU A 62 -24.87 5.82 -20.21
C GLU A 62 -24.46 7.31 -20.27
N ASN A 63 -23.18 7.62 -20.43
CA ASN A 63 -22.69 9.00 -20.60
C ASN A 63 -22.73 9.54 -22.05
N GLU A 64 -23.12 8.72 -23.04
CA GLU A 64 -23.15 9.11 -24.47
C GLU A 64 -24.57 9.42 -24.99
N VAL A 65 -25.60 9.27 -24.14
CA VAL A 65 -27.00 9.49 -24.51
C VAL A 65 -27.46 10.86 -24.01
N LEU A 66 -26.92 11.94 -24.57
CA LEU A 66 -27.47 13.30 -24.41
C LEU A 66 -27.04 14.26 -25.54
N CYS A 67 -27.14 13.84 -26.80
CA CYS A 67 -27.18 14.75 -27.96
C CYS A 67 -28.06 14.17 -29.07
N VAL A 68 -29.13 14.87 -29.48
CA VAL A 68 -30.03 14.49 -30.58
C VAL A 68 -29.99 15.57 -31.67
N SER A 69 -29.64 15.20 -32.92
CA SER A 69 -30.28 15.63 -34.20
C SER A 69 -29.44 15.25 -35.46
N PRO A 70 -30.04 15.17 -36.68
CA PRO A 70 -30.08 13.91 -37.44
C PRO A 70 -29.53 13.94 -38.90
N ASN A 71 -29.66 12.78 -39.57
CA ASN A 71 -29.53 12.46 -41.01
C ASN A 71 -28.07 12.29 -41.52
N SER A 72 -27.71 11.32 -42.37
CA SER A 72 -28.47 10.55 -43.35
C SER A 72 -27.84 9.16 -43.58
N GLY A 73 -28.66 8.16 -43.89
CA GLY A 73 -28.19 6.85 -44.37
C GLY A 73 -28.30 6.75 -45.87
N ARG A 74 -27.26 6.25 -46.54
CA ARG A 74 -27.35 5.53 -47.82
C ARG A 74 -26.32 4.39 -47.83
N ARG A 75 -26.81 3.14 -47.88
CA ARG A 75 -26.02 1.94 -48.22
C ARG A 75 -25.85 1.88 -49.73
N LEU A 76 -24.69 1.40 -50.20
CA LEU A 76 -24.48 0.97 -51.58
C LEU A 76 -24.39 -0.57 -51.68
N PRO A 77 -24.75 -1.17 -52.83
CA PRO A 77 -25.03 -2.60 -52.95
C PRO A 77 -23.79 -3.46 -53.23
N ARG A 78 -23.95 -4.76 -52.97
CA ARG A 78 -22.99 -5.82 -53.27
C ARG A 78 -23.06 -6.20 -54.75
N SER A 79 -21.96 -6.03 -55.49
CA SER A 79 -21.52 -6.96 -56.54
C SER A 79 -20.35 -6.37 -57.35
N ILE A 80 -19.11 -6.62 -56.94
CA ILE A 80 -18.01 -6.86 -57.89
C ILE A 80 -17.14 -7.96 -57.25
N SER A 81 -17.31 -9.19 -57.71
CA SER A 81 -16.31 -10.25 -57.55
C SER A 81 -15.53 -10.31 -58.85
N SER A 82 -14.20 -10.26 -58.80
CA SER A 82 -13.35 -11.22 -59.52
C SER A 82 -11.83 -10.98 -59.31
N LEU A 83 -11.11 -12.11 -59.24
CA LEU A 83 -9.70 -12.35 -59.59
C LEU A 83 -8.58 -12.10 -58.56
N GLN A 84 -8.30 -13.18 -57.83
CA GLN A 84 -7.00 -13.81 -57.52
C GLN A 84 -5.69 -13.00 -57.61
N SER A 85 -4.96 -13.01 -56.49
CA SER A 85 -3.49 -13.17 -56.43
C SER A 85 -3.12 -13.81 -55.07
N PRO A 86 -2.34 -14.91 -55.03
CA PRO A 86 -1.96 -15.59 -53.79
C PRO A 86 -0.55 -15.20 -53.33
N HIS A 87 -0.28 -13.92 -53.05
CA HIS A 87 0.94 -13.54 -52.33
C HIS A 87 0.68 -12.35 -51.42
N SER A 88 0.40 -12.62 -50.14
CA SER A 88 0.58 -11.64 -49.07
C SER A 88 1.15 -12.33 -47.85
N SER A 89 2.41 -12.03 -47.56
CA SER A 89 3.10 -12.40 -46.33
C SER A 89 2.35 -11.84 -45.11
N PRO A 90 2.48 -12.49 -43.93
CA PRO A 90 1.74 -12.14 -42.75
C PRO A 90 2.45 -10.99 -42.03
N LEU A 91 1.91 -9.78 -42.15
CA LEU A 91 2.23 -8.73 -41.19
C LEU A 91 0.96 -8.38 -40.44
N SER A 92 0.58 -9.28 -39.54
CA SER A 92 -0.19 -8.87 -38.37
C SER A 92 0.59 -7.73 -37.71
N PRO A 93 -0.04 -6.57 -37.41
CA PRO A 93 0.59 -5.58 -36.56
C PRO A 93 0.73 -6.21 -35.19
N CYS A 94 1.90 -6.79 -34.91
CA CYS A 94 2.33 -7.07 -33.56
C CYS A 94 2.38 -5.70 -32.87
N ARG A 95 1.27 -5.28 -32.25
CA ARG A 95 1.29 -4.27 -31.19
C ARG A 95 2.01 -4.92 -30.01
N VAL A 96 3.32 -5.01 -30.12
CA VAL A 96 4.19 -5.16 -28.96
C VAL A 96 4.10 -3.82 -28.25
N THR A 97 3.11 -3.67 -27.37
CA THR A 97 3.21 -2.67 -26.32
C THR A 97 4.30 -3.18 -25.39
N SER A 98 5.56 -2.90 -25.72
CA SER A 98 6.68 -3.08 -24.80
C SER A 98 6.48 -2.09 -23.67
N LYS A 99 5.60 -2.42 -22.72
CA LYS A 99 5.48 -1.66 -21.48
C LYS A 99 6.87 -1.76 -20.85
N MET A 100 7.57 -0.63 -20.74
CA MET A 100 8.85 -0.60 -20.03
C MET A 100 8.65 -1.23 -18.66
N ARG A 101 9.39 -2.29 -18.38
CA ARG A 101 9.31 -2.99 -17.10
C ARG A 101 10.34 -2.37 -16.17
N PHE A 102 9.87 -1.54 -15.26
CA PHE A 102 10.70 -0.96 -14.23
C PHE A 102 11.04 -2.02 -13.17
N PRO A 103 12.20 -1.92 -12.49
CA PRO A 103 12.50 -2.79 -11.37
C PRO A 103 11.52 -2.55 -10.21
N ALA A 104 11.16 -3.63 -9.51
CA ALA A 104 10.28 -3.54 -8.36
C ALA A 104 10.91 -2.72 -7.22
N LEU A 105 10.18 -1.75 -6.68
CA LEU A 105 10.50 -1.11 -5.43
C LEU A 105 10.35 -2.12 -4.29
N LYS A 106 11.32 -2.14 -3.39
CA LYS A 106 11.31 -2.96 -2.17
C LYS A 106 11.87 -2.13 -1.03
N PHE A 107 11.23 -2.19 0.13
CA PHE A 107 11.84 -1.68 1.35
C PHE A 107 13.05 -2.56 1.73
N GLY A 108 14.22 -1.93 1.88
CA GLY A 108 15.48 -2.60 2.21
C GLY A 108 15.88 -2.53 3.68
N GLY A 109 15.14 -1.78 4.49
CA GLY A 109 15.43 -1.59 5.91
C GLY A 109 14.86 -2.69 6.80
N ARG A 110 14.94 -2.48 8.11
CA ARG A 110 14.42 -3.39 9.13
C ARG A 110 12.90 -3.25 9.26
N ILE A 111 12.19 -4.36 9.10
CA ILE A 111 10.76 -4.44 9.40
C ILE A 111 10.58 -4.79 10.88
N VAL A 112 9.92 -3.91 11.65
CA VAL A 112 9.52 -4.18 13.03
C VAL A 112 8.07 -4.63 13.04
N TYR A 113 7.87 -5.94 13.13
CA TYR A 113 6.54 -6.53 13.23
C TYR A 113 6.11 -6.63 14.71
N SER A 114 4.96 -6.04 15.05
CA SER A 114 4.40 -6.04 16.41
C SER A 114 2.96 -6.54 16.37
N ARG A 115 2.60 -7.49 17.25
CA ARG A 115 1.27 -8.13 17.23
C ARG A 115 0.46 -7.91 18.49
N THR A 116 1.12 -7.90 19.64
CA THR A 116 0.46 -7.71 20.93
C THR A 116 0.40 -6.22 21.31
N ALA A 117 -0.54 -5.86 22.19
CA ALA A 117 -0.65 -4.50 22.70
C ALA A 117 0.67 -3.99 23.29
N SER A 118 1.38 -4.84 24.05
CA SER A 118 2.67 -4.48 24.67
C SER A 118 3.80 -4.31 23.66
N GLU A 119 3.83 -5.12 22.60
CA GLU A 119 4.81 -4.95 21.52
C GLU A 119 4.57 -3.66 20.74
N VAL A 120 3.32 -3.38 20.36
CA VAL A 120 2.94 -2.15 19.65
C VAL A 120 3.25 -0.93 20.52
N ASP A 121 2.87 -0.96 21.79
CA ASP A 121 3.11 0.13 22.74
C ASP A 121 4.62 0.41 22.94
N ARG A 122 5.45 -0.64 23.01
CA ARG A 122 6.91 -0.50 23.04
C ARG A 122 7.44 0.06 21.72
N ALA A 123 7.00 -0.46 20.58
CA ALA A 123 7.44 -0.01 19.26
C ALA A 123 7.09 1.47 19.02
N SER A 124 5.89 1.90 19.41
CA SER A 124 5.45 3.30 19.34
C SER A 124 6.28 4.22 20.22
N ARG A 125 6.62 3.81 21.45
CA ARG A 125 7.52 4.61 22.30
C ARG A 125 8.92 4.78 21.71
N GLU A 126 9.49 3.71 21.14
CA GLU A 126 10.81 3.80 20.50
C GLU A 126 10.76 4.67 19.23
N LEU A 127 9.70 4.54 18.43
CA LEU A 127 9.48 5.41 17.27
C LEU A 127 9.35 6.89 17.69
N ALA A 128 8.59 7.19 18.75
CA ALA A 128 8.44 8.54 19.28
C ALA A 128 9.78 9.13 19.75
N LYS A 129 10.63 8.35 20.44
CA LYS A 129 11.97 8.79 20.84
C LYS A 129 12.83 9.14 19.61
N LYS A 130 12.76 8.33 18.55
CA LYS A 130 13.49 8.57 17.30
C LYS A 130 13.02 9.86 16.63
N ILE A 131 11.70 10.04 16.47
CA ILE A 131 11.09 11.27 15.93
C ILE A 131 11.53 12.49 16.73
N ASN A 132 11.45 12.46 18.06
CA ASN A 132 11.87 13.57 18.92
C ASN A 132 13.36 13.91 18.80
N SER A 133 14.20 12.90 18.52
CA SER A 133 15.63 13.13 18.29
C SER A 133 15.88 13.81 16.94
N MET A 134 15.09 13.50 15.92
CA MET A 134 15.15 14.13 14.60
C MET A 134 14.64 15.57 14.59
N ARG A 135 13.66 15.92 15.45
CA ARG A 135 13.09 17.28 15.53
C ARG A 135 14.10 18.37 15.82
N LYS A 136 15.22 18.03 16.45
CA LYS A 136 16.27 19.00 16.81
C LYS A 136 17.01 19.60 15.61
N GLY A 137 16.70 19.18 14.38
CA GLY A 137 17.29 19.73 13.16
C GLY A 137 16.35 19.80 11.95
N MET A 138 15.03 19.66 12.13
CA MET A 138 14.06 19.69 11.02
C MET A 138 12.77 20.39 11.45
N ASP A 139 12.26 21.29 10.61
CA ASP A 139 11.04 22.07 10.91
C ASP A 139 9.78 21.20 10.97
N GLN A 140 9.72 20.15 10.14
CA GLN A 140 8.59 19.24 10.07
C GLN A 140 9.06 17.82 9.72
N ILE A 141 8.58 16.84 10.48
CA ILE A 141 8.90 15.43 10.23
C ILE A 141 7.71 14.77 9.55
N THR A 142 8.01 14.03 8.48
CA THR A 142 7.04 13.21 7.77
C THR A 142 7.27 11.73 8.09
N ILE A 143 6.19 10.97 8.27
CA ILE A 143 6.19 9.52 8.31
C ILE A 143 5.27 8.97 7.21
N GLY A 144 5.72 7.94 6.51
CA GLY A 144 4.90 7.22 5.56
C GLY A 144 3.86 6.38 6.29
N PHE A 145 2.61 6.47 5.87
CA PHE A 145 1.47 5.83 6.50
C PHE A 145 0.69 5.00 5.49
N ASP A 146 0.27 3.80 5.91
CA ASP A 146 -0.68 2.97 5.18
C ASP A 146 -1.44 2.04 6.16
N ILE A 147 -2.55 1.44 5.69
CA ILE A 147 -3.29 0.42 6.42
C ILE A 147 -3.79 -0.71 5.49
N GLU A 148 -3.95 -1.90 6.05
CA GLU A 148 -4.46 -3.07 5.33
C GLU A 148 -5.61 -3.74 6.08
N TRP A 149 -6.58 -4.29 5.35
CA TRP A 149 -7.72 -5.01 5.92
C TRP A 149 -8.19 -6.15 5.02
N LYS A 150 -8.87 -7.14 5.61
CA LYS A 150 -9.45 -8.25 4.84
C LYS A 150 -10.59 -7.73 3.95
N PRO A 151 -10.50 -7.87 2.61
CA PRO A 151 -11.56 -7.42 1.73
C PRO A 151 -12.83 -8.26 1.90
N THR A 152 -13.98 -7.63 1.69
CA THR A 152 -15.29 -8.31 1.65
C THR A 152 -15.93 -8.09 0.29
N PHE A 153 -16.23 -9.19 -0.40
CA PHE A 153 -16.82 -9.16 -1.76
C PHE A 153 -18.34 -9.43 -1.77
N ARG A 154 -18.95 -9.64 -0.59
CA ARG A 154 -20.39 -9.87 -0.47
C ARG A 154 -21.13 -8.54 -0.41
N ARG A 155 -22.11 -8.35 -1.30
CA ARG A 155 -22.93 -7.13 -1.34
C ARG A 155 -23.68 -6.94 -0.02
N GLY A 156 -23.64 -5.73 0.52
CA GLY A 156 -24.32 -5.37 1.77
C GLY A 156 -23.55 -5.73 3.05
N VAL A 157 -22.45 -6.45 2.95
CA VAL A 157 -21.57 -6.71 4.10
C VAL A 157 -20.52 -5.59 4.17
N PRO A 158 -20.38 -4.91 5.33
CA PRO A 158 -19.37 -3.87 5.48
C PRO A 158 -17.95 -4.48 5.37
N PRO A 159 -16.96 -3.69 4.91
CA PRO A 159 -15.57 -4.13 4.92
C PRO A 159 -15.11 -4.46 6.34
N GLY A 160 -14.16 -5.40 6.46
CA GLY A 160 -13.51 -5.71 7.74
C GLY A 160 -12.79 -4.49 8.33
N LYS A 161 -12.48 -4.54 9.63
CA LYS A 161 -11.74 -3.47 10.30
C LYS A 161 -10.33 -3.32 9.73
N ALA A 162 -9.75 -2.11 9.81
CA ALA A 162 -8.32 -1.93 9.55
C ALA A 162 -7.53 -2.89 10.43
N ALA A 163 -6.76 -3.78 9.81
CA ALA A 163 -6.16 -4.93 10.48
C ALA A 163 -4.68 -4.71 10.79
N VAL A 164 -3.96 -4.11 9.84
CA VAL A 164 -2.54 -3.81 9.96
C VAL A 164 -2.35 -2.33 9.66
N MET A 165 -1.49 -1.68 10.43
CA MET A 165 -1.08 -0.29 10.22
C MET A 165 0.43 -0.25 10.00
N GLN A 166 0.88 0.54 9.04
CA GLN A 166 2.29 0.68 8.71
C GLN A 166 2.76 2.12 8.90
N LEU A 167 3.94 2.25 9.50
CA LEU A 167 4.58 3.53 9.82
C LEU A 167 6.07 3.46 9.43
N CYS A 168 6.46 4.17 8.37
CA CYS A 168 7.83 4.19 7.87
C CYS A 168 8.44 5.59 7.98
N LEU A 169 9.39 5.77 8.89
CA LEU A 169 9.99 7.08 9.18
C LEU A 169 11.14 7.43 8.24
N ASP A 170 11.90 6.42 7.80
CA ASP A 170 13.05 6.59 6.92
C ASP A 170 13.42 5.27 6.22
N HIS A 171 14.55 5.26 5.51
CA HIS A 171 15.09 4.08 4.84
C HIS A 171 15.48 2.92 5.77
N SER A 172 15.69 3.17 7.06
CA SER A 172 16.27 2.21 7.99
C SER A 172 15.24 1.31 8.64
N GLN A 173 14.02 1.81 8.90
CA GLN A 173 13.04 1.08 9.70
C GLN A 173 11.59 1.40 9.33
N CYS A 174 10.81 0.34 9.12
CA CYS A 174 9.35 0.41 8.95
C CYS A 174 8.69 -0.44 10.04
N HIS A 175 7.69 0.14 10.71
CA HIS A 175 6.86 -0.58 11.67
C HIS A 175 5.64 -1.14 10.96
N VAL A 176 5.36 -2.42 11.20
CA VAL A 176 4.14 -3.10 10.74
C VAL A 176 3.42 -3.58 11.99
N MET A 177 2.28 -2.98 12.30
CA MET A 177 1.57 -3.14 13.57
C MET A 177 0.24 -3.85 13.34
N HIS A 178 0.04 -5.01 13.97
CA HIS A 178 -1.16 -5.81 13.83
C HIS A 178 -2.27 -5.31 14.77
N ILE A 179 -2.88 -4.18 14.40
CA ILE A 179 -3.83 -3.44 15.24
C ILE A 179 -5.15 -4.17 15.49
N ILE A 180 -5.53 -5.16 14.67
CA ILE A 180 -6.71 -5.99 14.97
C ILE A 180 -6.52 -6.91 16.19
N HIS A 181 -5.27 -7.29 16.50
CA HIS A 181 -4.97 -8.10 17.68
C HIS A 181 -4.54 -7.23 18.87
N SER A 182 -3.77 -6.19 18.61
CA SER A 182 -3.20 -5.31 19.66
C SER A 182 -4.12 -4.18 20.09
N GLY A 183 -5.16 -3.87 19.30
CA GLY A 183 -5.84 -2.58 19.39
C GLY A 183 -4.91 -1.42 19.04
N ILE A 184 -5.24 -0.22 19.52
CA ILE A 184 -4.37 0.96 19.42
C ILE A 184 -4.00 1.39 20.84
N PRO A 185 -2.82 1.00 21.35
CA PRO A 185 -2.33 1.45 22.65
C PRO A 185 -2.14 2.97 22.72
N ARG A 186 -2.12 3.51 23.94
CA ARG A 186 -2.06 4.97 24.17
C ARG A 186 -0.87 5.66 23.50
N SER A 187 0.30 5.00 23.47
CA SER A 187 1.49 5.56 22.81
C SER A 187 1.37 5.61 21.29
N LEU A 188 0.73 4.62 20.66
CA LEU A 188 0.43 4.67 19.23
C LEU A 188 -0.61 5.75 18.94
N GLN A 189 -1.68 5.83 19.75
CA GLN A 189 -2.68 6.88 19.63
C GLN A 189 -2.05 8.27 19.72
N ALA A 190 -1.15 8.50 20.68
CA ALA A 190 -0.45 9.77 20.83
C ALA A 190 0.36 10.15 19.57
N LEU A 191 1.02 9.19 18.92
CA LEU A 191 1.73 9.43 17.65
C LEU A 191 0.76 9.77 16.50
N LEU A 192 -0.37 9.08 16.42
CA LEU A 192 -1.37 9.30 15.37
C LEU A 192 -2.06 10.68 15.53
N GLU A 193 -2.29 11.10 16.78
CA GLU A 193 -2.94 12.36 17.14
C GLU A 193 -1.99 13.57 17.27
N ASP A 194 -0.68 13.37 17.08
CA ASP A 194 0.34 14.42 17.05
C ASP A 194 0.25 15.22 15.73
N ASP A 195 -0.09 16.50 15.82
CA ASP A 195 -0.21 17.41 14.67
C ASP A 195 1.13 17.98 14.18
N THR A 196 2.22 17.73 14.90
CA THR A 196 3.58 18.10 14.51
C THR A 196 4.34 16.95 13.81
N LEU A 197 3.67 15.82 13.59
CA LEU A 197 4.15 14.69 12.80
C LEU A 197 3.22 14.50 11.61
N ASN A 198 3.70 14.78 10.41
CA ASN A 198 2.90 14.60 9.19
C ASN A 198 2.86 13.12 8.80
N LYS A 199 1.69 12.62 8.45
CA LYS A 199 1.48 11.28 7.91
C LYS A 199 1.23 11.43 6.42
N ALA A 200 2.12 10.90 5.59
CA ALA A 200 2.00 10.97 4.14
C ALA A 200 1.52 9.65 3.56
N GLY A 201 0.60 9.72 2.60
CA GLY A 201 0.07 8.57 1.86
C GLY A 201 -0.76 8.99 0.65
N VAL A 202 -1.16 8.01 -0.16
CA VAL A 202 -2.10 8.22 -1.27
C VAL A 202 -3.46 7.65 -0.91
N GLY A 203 -4.50 8.48 -0.91
CA GLY A 203 -5.82 8.10 -0.40
C GLY A 203 -5.92 8.15 1.13
N ILE A 204 -4.91 8.73 1.80
CA ILE A 204 -4.74 8.69 3.26
C ILE A 204 -5.91 9.26 4.05
N VAL A 205 -6.65 10.21 3.48
CA VAL A 205 -7.86 10.76 4.12
C VAL A 205 -8.90 9.65 4.33
N ASN A 206 -9.04 8.72 3.38
CA ASN A 206 -9.94 7.58 3.54
C ASN A 206 -9.45 6.62 4.63
N ASP A 207 -8.14 6.43 4.73
CA ASP A 207 -7.53 5.58 5.74
C ASP A 207 -7.69 6.16 7.14
N ALA A 208 -7.47 7.47 7.31
CA ALA A 208 -7.73 8.19 8.55
C ALA A 208 -9.20 8.06 8.98
N MET A 209 -10.13 8.25 8.04
CA MET A 209 -11.56 8.07 8.31
C MET A 209 -11.91 6.63 8.68
N LYS A 210 -11.24 5.65 8.09
CA LYS A 210 -11.43 4.23 8.43
C LYS A 210 -10.91 3.92 9.83
N VAL A 211 -9.72 4.39 10.19
CA VAL A 211 -9.16 4.23 11.54
C VAL A 211 -10.05 4.90 12.59
N PHE A 212 -10.58 6.09 12.30
CA PHE A 212 -11.54 6.75 13.19
C PHE A 212 -12.80 5.91 13.41
N LYS A 213 -13.41 5.39 12.34
CA LYS A 213 -14.61 4.54 12.44
C LYS A 213 -14.34 3.22 13.17
N ASP A 214 -13.20 2.60 12.93
CA ASP A 214 -12.88 1.26 13.42
C ASP A 214 -12.34 1.27 14.86
N TYR A 215 -11.66 2.35 15.28
CA TYR A 215 -10.93 2.41 16.55
C TYR A 215 -11.17 3.67 17.37
N ASN A 216 -11.97 4.63 16.87
CA ASN A 216 -12.22 5.93 17.52
C ASN A 216 -10.91 6.70 17.81
N VAL A 217 -9.97 6.65 16.86
CA VAL A 217 -8.68 7.36 16.91
C VAL A 217 -8.58 8.30 15.73
N SER A 218 -8.25 9.56 16.01
CA SER A 218 -8.14 10.61 14.99
C SER A 218 -6.70 10.72 14.49
N ILE A 219 -6.46 10.39 13.22
CA ILE A 219 -5.17 10.65 12.60
C ILE A 219 -5.10 12.13 12.22
N LYS A 220 -4.16 12.88 12.83
CA LYS A 220 -3.92 14.29 12.54
C LYS A 220 -2.75 14.49 11.58
N ALA A 221 -2.68 15.69 10.99
CA ALA A 221 -1.62 16.10 10.05
C ALA A 221 -1.42 15.09 8.91
N VAL A 222 -2.47 14.91 8.09
CA VAL A 222 -2.45 14.00 6.94
C VAL A 222 -2.09 14.75 5.66
N ASP A 223 -1.08 14.26 4.94
CA ASP A 223 -0.62 14.81 3.68
C ASP A 223 -0.96 13.85 2.52
N GLU A 224 -1.91 14.27 1.69
CA GLU A 224 -2.30 13.56 0.49
C GLU A 224 -1.24 13.78 -0.61
N ILE A 225 -0.41 12.77 -0.85
CA ILE A 225 0.72 12.84 -1.79
C ILE A 225 0.23 13.12 -3.22
N SER A 226 -0.97 12.66 -3.60
CA SER A 226 -1.53 12.99 -4.92
C SER A 226 -1.75 14.49 -5.10
N ASN A 227 -2.08 15.22 -4.03
CA ASN A 227 -2.28 16.67 -4.09
C ASN A 227 -0.93 17.38 -4.14
N LEU A 228 0.02 16.97 -3.30
CA LEU A 228 1.38 17.50 -3.33
C LEU A 228 2.03 17.30 -4.71
N ALA A 229 1.82 16.14 -5.33
CA ALA A 229 2.29 15.86 -6.68
C ALA A 229 1.69 16.81 -7.71
N ASN A 230 0.38 17.12 -7.65
CA ASN A 230 -0.24 18.08 -8.56
C ASN A 230 0.23 19.52 -8.33
N GLN A 231 0.67 19.85 -7.10
CA GLN A 231 1.25 21.17 -6.79
C GLN A 231 2.68 21.29 -7.32
N LYS A 232 3.49 20.24 -7.18
CA LYS A 232 4.92 20.25 -7.49
C LYS A 232 5.25 19.86 -8.93
N LEU A 233 4.44 19.01 -9.55
CA LEU A 233 4.65 18.55 -10.92
C LEU A 233 3.87 19.45 -11.89
N ALA A 234 4.57 20.03 -12.86
CA ALA A 234 3.94 20.79 -13.92
C ALA A 234 3.02 19.88 -14.76
N GLY A 235 1.86 20.42 -15.17
CA GLY A 235 0.94 19.74 -16.08
C GLY A 235 -0.50 19.73 -15.59
N VAL A 236 -1.35 18.97 -16.30
CA VAL A 236 -2.77 18.84 -15.96
C VAL A 236 -2.91 18.03 -14.67
N PRO A 237 -3.59 18.57 -13.63
CA PRO A 237 -3.83 17.84 -12.40
C PRO A 237 -4.54 16.51 -12.66
N LYS A 238 -4.09 15.45 -11.99
CA LYS A 238 -4.70 14.12 -12.09
C LYS A 238 -4.74 13.40 -10.75
N LYS A 239 -5.51 12.33 -10.69
CA LYS A 239 -5.54 11.43 -9.53
C LYS A 239 -4.38 10.46 -9.61
N TRP A 240 -3.36 10.71 -8.82
CA TRP A 240 -2.21 9.84 -8.75
C TRP A 240 -2.50 8.64 -7.85
N SER A 241 -2.10 7.46 -8.30
CA SER A 241 -1.92 6.30 -7.41
C SER A 241 -0.46 6.25 -6.93
N LEU A 242 -0.23 5.60 -5.79
CA LEU A 242 1.13 5.37 -5.28
C LEU A 242 2.02 4.68 -6.34
N GLY A 243 1.48 3.70 -7.06
CA GLY A 243 2.19 3.01 -8.15
C GLY A 243 2.54 3.94 -9.32
N SER A 244 1.59 4.74 -9.80
CA SER A 244 1.86 5.69 -10.89
C SER A 244 2.85 6.80 -10.51
N LEU A 245 2.88 7.22 -9.24
CA LEU A 245 3.90 8.17 -8.76
C LEU A 245 5.27 7.51 -8.64
N THR A 246 5.31 6.27 -8.17
CA THR A 246 6.56 5.49 -8.10
C THR A 246 7.19 5.35 -9.49
N GLU A 247 6.38 5.01 -10.49
CA GLU A 247 6.83 4.90 -11.88
C GLU A 247 7.33 6.27 -12.39
N ALA A 248 6.55 7.34 -12.17
CA ALA A 248 6.86 8.67 -12.69
C ALA A 248 8.09 9.33 -12.04
N LEU A 249 8.26 9.20 -10.72
CA LEU A 249 9.30 9.93 -9.98
C LEU A 249 10.62 9.18 -9.90
N ILE A 250 10.58 7.84 -9.81
CA ILE A 250 11.78 7.05 -9.52
C ILE A 250 12.00 5.88 -10.47
N SER A 251 11.19 5.77 -11.54
CA SER A 251 11.33 4.70 -12.54
C SER A 251 11.35 3.30 -11.91
N LYS A 252 10.49 3.07 -10.91
CA LYS A 252 10.27 1.77 -10.25
C LYS A 252 8.80 1.40 -10.30
N GLU A 253 8.51 0.11 -10.26
CA GLU A 253 7.14 -0.38 -10.12
C GLU A 253 6.86 -0.78 -8.67
N LEU A 254 5.63 -0.55 -8.20
CA LEU A 254 5.12 -1.14 -6.96
C LEU A 254 4.28 -2.36 -7.35
N PRO A 255 4.80 -3.59 -7.20
CA PRO A 255 4.03 -4.78 -7.53
C PRO A 255 2.80 -4.87 -6.64
N LYS A 256 1.64 -5.11 -7.25
CA LYS A 256 0.37 -5.29 -6.55
C LYS A 256 -0.17 -6.71 -6.70
N PRO A 257 0.54 -7.74 -6.20
CA PRO A 257 0.10 -9.12 -6.34
C PRO A 257 -1.25 -9.29 -5.65
N SER A 258 -2.28 -9.62 -6.43
CA SER A 258 -3.67 -9.73 -5.95
C SER A 258 -3.80 -10.69 -4.77
N LYS A 259 -3.01 -11.78 -4.73
CA LYS A 259 -3.00 -12.75 -3.62
C LYS A 259 -2.61 -12.13 -2.27
N ILE A 260 -1.72 -11.13 -2.27
CA ILE A 260 -1.28 -10.45 -1.05
C ILE A 260 -2.20 -9.28 -0.73
N ARG A 261 -2.41 -8.38 -1.71
CA ARG A 261 -3.23 -7.17 -1.53
C ARG A 261 -4.68 -7.48 -1.16
N LEU A 262 -5.26 -8.53 -1.73
CA LEU A 262 -6.62 -9.00 -1.41
C LEU A 262 -6.61 -10.19 -0.43
N GLY A 263 -5.47 -10.45 0.21
CA GLY A 263 -5.29 -11.55 1.15
C GLY A 263 -5.99 -11.30 2.49
N ASN A 264 -5.92 -12.31 3.36
CA ASN A 264 -6.43 -12.18 4.72
C ASN A 264 -5.38 -11.50 5.62
N TRP A 265 -5.60 -10.22 5.92
CA TRP A 265 -4.74 -9.44 6.81
C TRP A 265 -5.05 -9.64 8.31
N GLU A 266 -6.07 -10.43 8.65
CA GLU A 266 -6.49 -10.70 10.03
C GLU A 266 -5.90 -12.00 10.61
N VAL A 267 -5.11 -12.73 9.80
CA VAL A 267 -4.43 -13.97 10.22
C VAL A 267 -3.58 -13.77 11.47
N ALA A 268 -3.39 -14.81 12.30
CA ALA A 268 -2.65 -14.71 13.57
C ALA A 268 -1.18 -14.27 13.42
N VAL A 269 -0.56 -14.56 12.27
CA VAL A 269 0.81 -14.18 11.90
C VAL A 269 0.83 -13.86 10.42
N LEU A 270 1.31 -12.67 10.06
CA LEU A 270 1.49 -12.30 8.66
C LEU A 270 2.64 -13.07 8.01
N SER A 271 2.48 -13.40 6.73
CA SER A 271 3.56 -14.00 5.95
C SER A 271 4.70 -12.99 5.72
N LYS A 272 5.89 -13.49 5.39
CA LYS A 272 7.02 -12.63 5.01
C LYS A 272 6.68 -11.73 3.83
N GLU A 273 5.90 -12.23 2.87
CA GLU A 273 5.47 -11.46 1.69
C GLU A 273 4.49 -10.34 2.07
N GLN A 274 3.52 -10.60 2.95
CA GLN A 274 2.62 -9.57 3.49
C GLN A 274 3.40 -8.49 4.23
N LEU A 275 4.36 -8.88 5.08
CA LEU A 275 5.21 -7.94 5.81
C LEU A 275 6.01 -7.02 4.88
N HIS A 276 6.62 -7.58 3.83
CA HIS A 276 7.39 -6.77 2.87
C HIS A 276 6.51 -5.89 2.00
N TYR A 277 5.35 -6.40 1.57
CA TYR A 277 4.38 -5.61 0.81
C TYR A 277 3.95 -4.39 1.63
N ALA A 278 3.46 -4.62 2.84
CA ALA A 278 2.99 -3.58 3.76
C ALA A 278 4.09 -2.55 4.10
N ALA A 279 5.30 -3.01 4.39
CA ALA A 279 6.42 -2.10 4.67
C ALA A 279 6.84 -1.30 3.43
N THR A 280 6.74 -1.88 2.24
CA THR A 280 7.13 -1.21 0.99
C THR A 280 6.14 -0.11 0.61
N ASP A 281 4.84 -0.31 0.80
CA ASP A 281 3.82 0.72 0.51
C ASP A 281 3.98 1.93 1.43
N ALA A 282 4.14 1.75 2.74
CA ALA A 282 4.42 2.85 3.66
C ALA A 282 5.78 3.54 3.38
N PHE A 283 6.82 2.76 3.05
CA PHE A 283 8.10 3.33 2.63
C PHE A 283 7.99 4.17 1.36
N ALA A 284 7.25 3.70 0.36
CA ALA A 284 7.03 4.44 -0.88
C ALA A 284 6.31 5.76 -0.61
N SER A 285 5.30 5.76 0.26
CA SER A 285 4.60 6.98 0.66
C SER A 285 5.55 8.01 1.28
N TRP A 286 6.38 7.61 2.24
CA TRP A 286 7.40 8.49 2.82
C TRP A 286 8.39 9.00 1.75
N TYR A 287 8.98 8.08 0.99
CA TYR A 287 10.06 8.40 0.06
C TYR A 287 9.62 9.32 -1.08
N LEU A 288 8.45 9.08 -1.66
CA LEU A 288 7.90 9.92 -2.73
C LEU A 288 7.54 11.32 -2.20
N HIS A 289 7.05 11.41 -0.97
CA HIS A 289 6.78 12.68 -0.33
C HIS A 289 8.06 13.50 -0.15
N GLU A 290 9.15 12.89 0.34
CA GLU A 290 10.44 13.57 0.50
C GLU A 290 11.01 14.05 -0.85
N ILE A 291 10.88 13.26 -1.91
CA ILE A 291 11.26 13.68 -3.27
C ILE A 291 10.46 14.90 -3.71
N LEU A 292 9.14 14.88 -3.54
CA LEU A 292 8.27 15.99 -3.95
C LEU A 292 8.53 17.26 -3.13
N LYS A 293 8.83 17.14 -1.83
CA LYS A 293 9.25 18.27 -0.99
C LYS A 293 10.57 18.89 -1.47
N GLY A 294 11.45 18.10 -2.06
CA GLY A 294 12.70 18.57 -2.66
C GLY A 294 12.54 19.34 -3.98
N PHE A 295 11.36 19.32 -4.60
CA PHE A 295 11.09 20.12 -5.81
C PHE A 295 10.76 21.58 -5.46
N PRO A 296 11.17 22.54 -6.31
CA PRO A 296 10.89 23.96 -6.09
C PRO A 296 9.38 24.23 -6.09
N ASP A 297 8.96 25.24 -5.33
CA ASP A 297 7.59 25.72 -5.39
C ASP A 297 7.35 26.49 -6.70
N PRO A 298 6.20 26.31 -7.37
CA PRO A 298 5.90 27.00 -8.63
C PRO A 298 6.00 28.53 -8.56
N GLN A 299 5.81 29.12 -7.37
CA GLN A 299 5.89 30.56 -7.15
C GLN A 299 7.33 31.07 -7.04
N ALA A 300 8.28 30.27 -6.57
CA ALA A 300 9.68 30.68 -6.43
C ALA A 300 10.42 30.76 -7.78
N ALA A 301 9.90 30.13 -8.83
CA ALA A 301 10.49 30.15 -10.17
C ALA A 301 10.09 31.37 -11.02
N ALA A 302 9.03 32.10 -10.62
CA ALA A 302 8.57 33.29 -11.34
C ALA A 302 9.33 34.57 -10.94
N ASP A 303 9.95 34.57 -9.75
CA ASP A 303 10.67 35.74 -9.22
C ASP A 303 12.16 35.80 -9.64
N SER A 304 12.65 34.81 -10.40
CA SER A 304 14.05 34.74 -10.86
C SER A 304 14.29 35.16 -12.32
N GLU A 305 13.27 35.60 -13.06
CA GLU A 305 13.40 36.11 -14.44
C GLU A 305 13.25 37.65 -14.56
N GLY A 306 13.43 38.39 -13.45
CA GLY A 306 13.07 39.81 -13.36
C GLY A 306 14.19 40.86 -13.43
N ASP A 307 15.49 40.49 -13.52
CA ASP A 307 16.60 41.45 -13.43
C ASP A 307 17.56 41.35 -14.65
N GLU A 308 17.10 41.72 -15.84
CA GLU A 308 18.00 42.28 -16.86
C GLU A 308 17.50 43.68 -17.25
N GLU A 309 18.16 44.72 -16.73
CA GLU A 309 17.92 46.10 -17.15
C GLU A 309 18.31 46.28 -18.63
N PRO A 310 17.46 46.95 -19.45
CA PRO A 310 17.83 47.30 -20.80
C PRO A 310 18.89 48.41 -20.79
N ILE A 311 20.10 48.08 -21.23
CA ILE A 311 21.17 49.05 -21.50
C ILE A 311 20.69 50.01 -22.59
N CYS A 312 20.34 51.24 -22.19
CA CYS A 312 19.97 52.33 -23.09
C CYS A 312 21.25 52.90 -23.72
N VAL A 313 21.54 52.54 -24.96
CA VAL A 313 22.65 53.13 -25.73
C VAL A 313 22.15 54.43 -26.37
N MET A 314 22.62 55.56 -25.86
CA MET A 314 22.41 56.88 -26.46
C MET A 314 23.39 57.10 -27.63
N PRO A 315 22.94 57.54 -28.81
CA PRO A 315 23.84 57.86 -29.92
C PRO A 315 24.47 59.25 -29.75
N GLN A 316 25.77 59.35 -30.07
CA GLN A 316 26.49 60.60 -30.33
C GLN A 316 26.52 60.89 -31.83
#